data_AF-V4SEW3-F1
#
_entry.id   AF-V4SEW3-F1
#
_cell.length_a   1.000
_cell.length_b   1.000
_cell.length_c   1.000
_cell.angle_alpha   90.00
_cell.angle_beta   90.00
_cell.angle_gamma   90.00
#
_symmetry.space_group_name_H-M   'P 1'
#
loop_
_entity.id
_entity.type
_entity.pdbx_description
1 polymer ?
#
loop_
_entity_poly.entity_id
_entity_poly.type
_entity_poly.pdbx_seq_one_letter_code
_entity_poly.pdbx_strand_id
1 'polypeptide(L)'
;QLEDIEGFGQFFITSEEQKLDWGYGFTMFTLPTHLRKPHLFPKLPLPFRDDLEVYLTRLKNLTLKILDLMAKALRMDPNDMIELSENGMQSLRMNYYPHCPQPEQVPGFKPHSDGSVLTILLQINEMDGLQIKKDGKWVAVKPLPDAFIFNIGDVLEVTLVIFYSLL
;
A
#
# COMPACT_ATOMS: atom_id res chain seq x y z
N GLN A 1 6.09 -3.44 -24.61
CA GLN A 1 5.75 -2.17 -23.93
C GLN A 1 5.59 -2.52 -22.46
N LEU A 2 6.17 -1.76 -21.53
CA LEU A 2 5.79 -1.89 -20.12
C LEU A 2 4.36 -1.34 -20.04
N GLU A 3 3.39 -2.23 -19.99
CA GLU A 3 1.97 -1.87 -20.04
C GLU A 3 1.56 -1.13 -18.75
N ASP A 4 0.60 -0.21 -18.91
CA ASP A 4 0.24 0.79 -17.92
C ASP A 4 -0.42 0.19 -16.68
N ILE A 5 0.30 0.17 -15.55
CA ILE A 5 -0.18 -0.38 -14.26
C ILE A 5 -1.15 0.55 -13.51
N GLU A 6 -1.40 1.77 -14.01
CA GLU A 6 -2.26 2.75 -13.36
C GLU A 6 -3.66 2.81 -13.99
N GLY A 7 -4.65 3.21 -13.19
CA GLY A 7 -6.06 3.21 -13.55
C GLY A 7 -6.81 2.02 -12.99
N PHE A 8 -8.03 1.80 -13.50
CA PHE A 8 -8.91 0.71 -13.08
C PHE A 8 -8.56 -0.58 -13.82
N GLY A 9 -8.42 -1.68 -13.09
CA GLY A 9 -8.20 -3.00 -13.69
C GLY A 9 -7.85 -4.08 -12.70
N GLN A 10 -7.67 -5.29 -13.22
CA GLN A 10 -6.98 -6.37 -12.53
C GLN A 10 -5.50 -6.38 -12.94
N PHE A 11 -4.66 -7.09 -12.17
CA PHE A 11 -3.32 -7.39 -12.67
C PHE A 11 -3.40 -8.14 -14.01
N PHE A 12 -2.55 -7.75 -14.96
CA PHE A 12 -2.55 -8.29 -16.32
C PHE A 12 -2.48 -9.82 -16.34
N ILE A 13 -3.15 -10.42 -17.33
CA ILE A 13 -3.03 -11.85 -17.65
C ILE A 13 -1.75 -12.04 -18.45
N THR A 14 -0.78 -12.68 -17.83
CA THR A 14 0.56 -12.96 -18.38
C THR A 14 0.69 -14.39 -18.90
N SER A 15 -0.19 -15.31 -18.50
CA SER A 15 -0.25 -16.68 -19.03
C SER A 15 -1.64 -17.33 -18.82
N GLU A 16 -1.90 -18.43 -19.51
CA GLU A 16 -3.13 -19.23 -19.35
C GLU A 16 -3.22 -19.92 -17.98
N GLU A 17 -2.07 -20.23 -17.38
CA GLU A 17 -1.98 -20.87 -16.06
C GLU A 17 -2.04 -19.88 -14.89
N GLN A 18 -2.10 -18.57 -15.18
CA GLN A 18 -2.13 -17.56 -14.14
C GLN A 18 -3.41 -17.64 -13.30
N LYS A 19 -3.23 -17.79 -12.00
CA LYS A 19 -4.32 -17.63 -11.04
C LYS A 19 -4.58 -16.14 -10.82
N LEU A 20 -5.82 -15.73 -11.04
CA LEU A 20 -6.27 -14.35 -10.86
C LEU A 20 -6.79 -14.13 -9.44
N ASP A 21 -6.64 -12.89 -8.99
CA ASP A 21 -7.19 -12.40 -7.73
C ASP A 21 -8.71 -12.16 -7.88
N TRP A 22 -9.50 -12.47 -6.85
CA TRP A 22 -10.93 -12.18 -6.83
C TRP A 22 -11.20 -10.73 -6.36
N GLY A 23 -10.84 -9.77 -7.20
CA GLY A 23 -11.05 -8.36 -6.91
C GLY A 23 -10.69 -7.46 -8.09
N TYR A 24 -11.03 -6.18 -7.95
CA TYR A 24 -10.62 -5.12 -8.87
C TYR A 24 -9.78 -4.10 -8.13
N GLY A 25 -8.79 -3.53 -8.82
CA GLY A 25 -7.93 -2.47 -8.31
C GLY A 25 -8.15 -1.17 -9.07
N PHE A 26 -7.94 -0.05 -8.39
CA PHE A 26 -7.58 1.21 -9.01
C PHE A 26 -6.26 1.67 -8.42
N THR A 27 -5.23 1.79 -9.27
CA THR A 27 -3.87 2.15 -8.83
C THR A 27 -3.46 3.47 -9.46
N MET A 28 -2.76 4.34 -8.72
CA MET A 28 -2.12 5.52 -9.29
C MET A 28 -0.94 6.01 -8.46
N PHE A 29 0.06 6.60 -9.10
CA PHE A 29 1.05 7.42 -8.42
C PHE A 29 0.42 8.77 -8.03
N THR A 30 0.65 9.17 -6.78
CA THR A 30 0.05 10.34 -6.16
C THR A 30 1.09 11.37 -5.75
N LEU A 31 2.29 10.95 -5.35
CA LEU A 31 3.43 11.83 -5.13
C LEU A 31 4.73 11.21 -5.66
N PRO A 32 5.70 12.05 -6.06
CA PRO A 32 5.55 13.48 -6.31
C PRO A 32 4.56 13.79 -7.45
N THR A 33 3.97 15.00 -7.46
CA THR A 33 2.84 15.33 -8.34
C THR A 33 3.15 15.22 -9.83
N HIS A 34 4.42 15.36 -10.23
CA HIS A 34 4.85 15.19 -11.61
C HIS A 34 4.77 13.74 -12.12
N LEU A 35 4.66 12.75 -11.23
CA LEU A 35 4.40 11.35 -11.60
C LEU A 35 2.91 11.07 -11.85
N ARG A 36 2.01 11.99 -11.47
CA ARG A 36 0.57 11.79 -11.68
C ARG A 36 0.25 11.82 -13.16
N LYS A 37 -0.48 10.81 -13.62
CA LYS A 37 -1.02 10.83 -14.97
C LYS A 37 -2.07 11.92 -15.14
N PRO A 38 -1.92 12.81 -16.14
CA PRO A 38 -2.81 13.95 -16.32
C PRO A 38 -4.24 13.55 -16.69
N HIS A 39 -4.46 12.30 -17.11
CA HIS A 39 -5.76 11.78 -17.51
C HIS A 39 -6.45 10.91 -16.45
N LEU A 40 -5.79 10.61 -15.32
CA LEU A 40 -6.36 9.79 -14.24
C LEU A 40 -6.94 10.69 -13.14
N PHE A 41 -6.09 11.37 -12.38
CA PHE A 41 -6.51 12.13 -11.20
C PHE A 41 -7.52 13.23 -11.51
N PRO A 42 -7.38 14.05 -12.57
CA PRO A 42 -8.36 15.09 -12.89
C PRO A 42 -9.73 14.55 -13.31
N LYS A 43 -9.83 13.27 -13.70
CA LYS A 43 -11.09 12.62 -14.09
C LYS A 43 -11.82 11.95 -12.93
N LEU A 44 -11.23 11.91 -11.75
CA LEU A 44 -11.94 11.44 -10.55
C LEU A 44 -13.13 12.37 -10.26
N PRO A 45 -14.28 11.82 -9.84
CA PRO A 45 -15.48 12.60 -9.61
C PRO A 45 -15.28 13.57 -8.43
N LEU A 46 -15.99 14.70 -8.48
CA LEU A 46 -16.15 15.57 -7.31
C LEU A 46 -17.35 15.10 -6.47
N PRO A 47 -17.30 15.20 -5.14
CA PRO A 47 -16.22 15.80 -4.32
C PRO A 47 -15.01 14.88 -4.05
N PHE A 48 -15.13 13.58 -4.39
CA PHE A 48 -14.16 12.55 -4.04
C PHE A 48 -12.69 12.91 -4.36
N ARG A 49 -12.42 13.51 -5.53
CA ARG A 49 -11.07 13.94 -5.90
C ARG A 49 -10.44 14.91 -4.90
N ASP A 50 -11.21 15.90 -4.44
CA ASP A 50 -10.70 16.94 -3.57
C ASP A 50 -10.49 16.40 -2.15
N ASP A 51 -11.40 15.55 -1.67
CA ASP A 51 -11.25 14.83 -0.40
C ASP A 51 -10.03 13.89 -0.44
N LEU A 52 -9.83 13.21 -1.57
CA LEU A 52 -8.70 12.31 -1.77
C LEU A 52 -7.36 13.06 -1.76
N GLU A 53 -7.29 14.26 -2.34
CA GLU A 53 -6.08 15.10 -2.29
C GLU A 53 -5.70 15.43 -0.83
N VAL A 54 -6.68 15.82 -0.02
CA VAL A 54 -6.47 16.11 1.40
C VAL A 54 -6.04 14.85 2.14
N TYR A 55 -6.72 13.72 1.90
CA TYR A 55 -6.39 12.44 2.52
C TYR A 55 -4.95 12.00 2.22
N LEU A 56 -4.53 12.01 0.94
CA LEU A 56 -3.19 11.62 0.52
C LEU A 56 -2.10 12.50 1.14
N THR A 57 -2.37 13.81 1.24
CA THR A 57 -1.47 14.77 1.90
C THR A 57 -1.34 14.47 3.40
N ARG A 58 -2.45 14.15 4.08
CA ARG A 58 -2.44 13.77 5.50
C ARG A 58 -1.69 12.46 5.72
N LEU A 59 -1.87 11.47 4.84
CA LEU A 59 -1.14 10.21 4.89
C LEU A 59 0.36 10.41 4.69
N LYS A 60 0.78 11.26 3.75
CA LYS A 60 2.20 11.60 3.57
C LYS A 60 2.80 12.10 4.88
N ASN A 61 2.17 13.09 5.51
CA ASN A 61 2.65 13.66 6.77
C ASN A 61 2.67 12.64 7.92
N LEU A 62 1.68 11.74 7.96
CA LEU A 62 1.64 10.64 8.92
C LEU A 62 2.82 9.68 8.71
N THR A 63 3.10 9.27 7.46
CA THR A 63 4.24 8.42 7.11
C THR A 63 5.56 9.06 7.56
N LEU A 64 5.77 10.34 7.27
CA LEU A 64 6.98 11.07 7.70
C LEU A 64 7.15 11.04 9.22
N LYS A 65 6.06 11.24 9.96
CA LYS A 65 6.09 11.21 11.43
C LYS A 65 6.38 9.80 11.97
N ILE A 66 5.84 8.76 11.35
CA ILE A 66 6.13 7.37 11.72
C ILE A 66 7.61 7.06 11.49
N LEU A 67 8.16 7.42 10.32
CA LEU A 67 9.57 7.20 9.99
C LEU A 67 10.51 7.93 10.96
N ASP A 68 10.23 9.18 11.33
CA ASP A 68 10.99 9.93 12.34
C ASP A 68 10.94 9.26 13.73
N LEU A 69 9.78 8.78 14.16
CA LEU A 69 9.65 8.05 15.42
C LEU A 69 10.41 6.72 15.41
N MET A 70 10.38 6.00 14.29
CA MET A 70 11.15 4.77 14.11
C MET A 70 12.65 5.06 14.17
N ALA A 71 13.14 6.09 13.46
CA ALA A 71 14.54 6.49 13.48
C ALA A 71 15.03 6.73 14.93
N LYS A 72 14.25 7.48 15.71
CA LYS A 72 14.54 7.76 17.12
C LYS A 72 14.55 6.51 17.99
N ALA A 73 13.56 5.63 17.82
CA ALA A 73 13.47 4.39 18.59
C ALA A 73 14.64 3.45 18.30
N LEU A 74 15.09 3.41 17.03
CA LEU A 74 16.19 2.58 16.55
C LEU A 74 17.56 3.25 16.74
N ARG A 75 17.59 4.50 17.23
CA ARG A 75 18.79 5.34 17.40
C ARG A 75 19.57 5.55 16.09
N MET A 76 18.85 5.63 14.97
CA MET A 76 19.41 5.94 13.66
C MET A 76 19.65 7.44 13.52
N ASP A 77 20.58 7.82 12.64
CA ASP A 77 20.70 9.22 12.24
C ASP A 77 19.40 9.61 11.48
N PRO A 78 18.71 10.71 11.87
CA PRO A 78 17.55 11.19 11.15
C PRO A 78 17.80 11.35 9.64
N ASN A 79 19.03 11.66 9.22
CA ASN A 79 19.40 11.83 7.81
C ASN A 79 19.27 10.53 7.00
N ASP A 80 19.49 9.36 7.61
CA ASP A 80 19.36 8.05 6.92
C ASP A 80 17.91 7.77 6.53
N MET A 81 16.96 8.26 7.33
CA MET A 81 15.53 8.11 7.10
C MET A 81 14.95 9.24 6.24
N ILE A 82 15.64 10.39 6.18
CA ILE A 82 15.28 11.52 5.31
C ILE A 82 15.37 11.10 3.84
N GLU A 83 16.38 10.33 3.44
CA GLU A 83 16.55 9.90 2.04
C GLU A 83 15.37 9.03 1.55
N LEU A 84 14.88 8.12 2.39
CA LEU A 84 13.66 7.33 2.12
C LEU A 84 12.40 8.20 1.99
N SER A 85 12.43 9.40 2.57
CA SER A 85 11.26 10.25 2.76
C SER A 85 11.16 11.40 1.75
N GLU A 86 12.28 12.03 1.38
CA GLU A 86 12.34 13.19 0.49
C GLU A 86 12.26 12.79 -0.99
N ASN A 87 12.89 11.65 -1.34
CA ASN A 87 12.85 11.08 -2.68
C ASN A 87 11.78 9.99 -2.83
N GLY A 88 10.98 9.77 -1.78
CA GLY A 88 9.95 8.73 -1.73
C GLY A 88 8.81 8.97 -2.71
N MET A 89 8.32 7.88 -3.31
CA MET A 89 7.09 7.88 -4.11
C MET A 89 5.91 7.48 -3.23
N GLN A 90 4.75 8.10 -3.48
CA GLN A 90 3.48 7.69 -2.89
C GLN A 90 2.58 7.15 -4.00
N SER A 91 2.05 5.95 -3.84
CA SER A 91 0.99 5.40 -4.67
C SER A 91 -0.25 5.11 -3.84
N LEU A 92 -1.40 5.17 -4.51
CA LEU A 92 -2.68 4.76 -3.96
C LEU A 92 -3.11 3.48 -4.67
N ARG A 93 -3.64 2.54 -3.91
CA ARG A 93 -4.40 1.41 -4.44
C ARG A 93 -5.74 1.29 -3.72
N MET A 94 -6.83 1.40 -4.47
CA MET A 94 -8.17 1.10 -3.99
C MET A 94 -8.54 -0.31 -4.44
N ASN A 95 -8.97 -1.16 -3.50
CA ASN A 95 -9.37 -2.53 -3.81
C ASN A 95 -10.86 -2.71 -3.58
N TYR A 96 -11.52 -3.38 -4.52
CA TYR A 96 -12.91 -3.79 -4.43
C TYR A 96 -13.02 -5.30 -4.59
N TYR A 97 -13.56 -5.96 -3.56
CA TYR A 97 -13.73 -7.42 -3.51
C TYR A 97 -15.22 -7.76 -3.62
N PRO A 98 -15.72 -8.19 -4.79
CA PRO A 98 -17.12 -8.58 -4.94
C PRO A 98 -17.41 -9.90 -4.22
N HIS A 99 -18.70 -10.18 -3.97
CA HIS A 99 -19.12 -11.46 -3.42
C HIS A 99 -18.59 -12.64 -4.27
N CYS A 100 -17.94 -13.61 -3.63
CA CYS A 100 -17.40 -14.79 -4.27
C CYS A 100 -18.30 -16.01 -4.00
N PRO A 101 -18.80 -16.72 -5.02
CA PRO A 101 -19.56 -17.95 -4.82
C PRO A 101 -18.74 -19.12 -4.27
N GLN A 102 -17.41 -19.08 -4.40
CA GLN A 102 -16.48 -20.15 -4.01
C GLN A 102 -15.24 -19.56 -3.29
N PRO A 103 -15.42 -18.90 -2.13
CA PRO A 103 -14.37 -18.13 -1.47
C PRO A 103 -13.19 -19.00 -0.99
N GLU A 104 -13.36 -20.31 -0.83
CA GLU A 104 -12.29 -21.24 -0.45
C GLU A 104 -11.34 -21.56 -1.61
N GLN A 105 -11.71 -21.23 -2.86
CA GLN A 105 -10.95 -21.61 -4.05
C GLN A 105 -10.11 -20.47 -4.62
N VAL A 106 -10.50 -19.21 -4.38
CA VAL A 106 -9.85 -18.04 -4.98
C VAL A 106 -9.60 -16.98 -3.91
N PRO A 107 -8.35 -16.51 -3.72
CA PRO A 107 -8.08 -15.43 -2.80
C PRO A 107 -8.60 -14.09 -3.37
N GLY A 108 -9.11 -13.21 -2.50
CA GLY A 108 -9.39 -11.82 -2.89
C GLY A 108 -8.12 -11.10 -3.34
N PHE A 109 -6.99 -11.36 -2.65
CA PHE A 109 -5.67 -10.91 -3.07
C PHE A 109 -4.62 -11.95 -2.66
N LYS A 110 -3.77 -12.35 -3.60
CA LYS A 110 -2.75 -13.39 -3.36
C LYS A 110 -1.79 -13.04 -2.21
N PRO A 111 -1.27 -14.04 -1.49
CA PRO A 111 -0.19 -13.85 -0.52
C PRO A 111 1.00 -13.10 -1.14
N HIS A 112 1.45 -12.05 -0.47
CA HIS A 112 2.59 -11.24 -0.87
C HIS A 112 3.17 -10.51 0.35
N SER A 113 4.36 -9.94 0.18
CA SER A 113 4.89 -8.84 0.97
C SER A 113 4.80 -7.53 0.17
N ASP A 114 4.79 -6.41 0.86
CA ASP A 114 4.70 -5.10 0.21
C ASP A 114 6.10 -4.62 -0.19
N GLY A 115 6.32 -4.34 -1.48
CA GLY A 115 7.56 -3.72 -1.96
C GLY A 115 7.74 -2.23 -1.62
N SER A 116 6.95 -1.70 -0.67
CA SER A 116 6.99 -0.30 -0.24
C SER A 116 7.96 -0.10 0.94
N VAL A 117 8.13 1.15 1.39
CA VAL A 117 8.77 1.45 2.69
C VAL A 117 7.75 1.20 3.81
N LEU A 118 6.57 1.80 3.68
CA LEU A 118 5.45 1.66 4.58
C LEU A 118 4.15 1.64 3.77
N THR A 119 3.21 0.81 4.20
CA THR A 119 1.84 0.83 3.70
C THR A 119 0.92 1.27 4.84
N ILE A 120 -0.02 2.17 4.53
CA ILE A 120 -1.10 2.59 5.43
C ILE A 120 -2.42 2.18 4.77
N LEU A 121 -3.10 1.22 5.39
CA LEU A 121 -4.35 0.64 4.91
C LEU A 121 -5.53 1.19 5.73
N LEU A 122 -6.55 1.64 5.01
CA LEU A 122 -7.87 1.93 5.54
C LEU A 122 -8.86 0.88 5.05
N GLN A 123 -9.53 0.20 5.98
CA GLN A 123 -10.65 -0.67 5.63
C GLN A 123 -11.95 0.16 5.60
N ILE A 124 -12.59 0.23 4.42
CA ILE A 124 -13.74 1.13 4.19
C ILE A 124 -15.03 0.58 4.82
N ASN A 125 -15.16 -0.74 4.94
CA ASN A 125 -16.35 -1.40 5.46
C ASN A 125 -16.01 -2.36 6.63
N GLU A 126 -17.05 -2.90 7.25
CA GLU A 126 -16.93 -3.80 8.42
C GLU A 126 -16.66 -5.27 8.02
N MET A 127 -16.36 -5.55 6.75
CA MET A 127 -16.14 -6.92 6.28
C MET A 127 -14.74 -7.40 6.69
N ASP A 128 -14.69 -8.55 7.35
CA ASP A 128 -13.43 -9.25 7.61
C ASP A 128 -12.79 -9.70 6.28
N GLY A 129 -11.47 -9.60 6.15
CA GLY A 129 -10.78 -10.03 4.92
C GLY A 129 -9.25 -10.01 4.98
N LEU A 130 -8.65 -9.05 5.68
CA LEU A 130 -7.20 -9.01 5.83
C LEU A 130 -6.70 -10.15 6.72
N GLN A 131 -5.68 -10.88 6.24
CA GLN A 131 -4.95 -11.86 7.00
C GLN A 131 -3.44 -11.61 6.89
N ILE A 132 -2.73 -11.82 7.98
CA ILE A 132 -1.26 -11.77 8.03
C ILE A 132 -0.71 -13.16 8.34
N LYS A 133 0.49 -13.46 7.84
CA LYS A 133 1.17 -14.72 8.14
C LYS A 133 2.12 -14.53 9.31
N LYS A 134 1.85 -15.19 10.44
CA LYS A 134 2.68 -15.17 11.65
C LYS A 134 3.00 -16.60 12.06
N ASP A 135 4.28 -16.91 12.26
CA ASP A 135 4.77 -18.23 12.68
C ASP A 135 4.22 -19.37 11.80
N GLY A 136 4.18 -19.13 10.48
CA GLY A 136 3.66 -20.06 9.48
C GLY A 136 2.14 -20.16 9.39
N LYS A 137 1.39 -19.47 10.24
CA LYS A 137 -0.08 -19.51 10.30
C LYS A 137 -0.71 -18.20 9.84
N TRP A 138 -1.85 -18.30 9.17
CA TRP A 138 -2.67 -17.13 8.81
C TRP A 138 -3.47 -16.66 10.01
N VAL A 139 -3.41 -15.36 10.30
CA VAL A 139 -4.10 -14.70 11.42
C VAL A 139 -4.94 -13.57 10.85
N ALA A 140 -6.24 -13.58 11.15
CA ALA A 140 -7.14 -12.52 10.74
C ALA A 140 -6.82 -11.21 11.48
N VAL A 141 -6.85 -10.10 10.75
CA VAL A 141 -6.70 -8.75 11.30
C VAL A 141 -8.08 -8.11 11.38
N LYS A 142 -8.48 -7.67 12.57
CA LYS A 142 -9.70 -6.89 12.78
C LYS A 142 -9.31 -5.43 13.03
N PRO A 143 -9.52 -4.51 12.08
CA PRO A 143 -9.28 -3.10 12.31
C PRO A 143 -10.12 -2.60 13.49
N LEU A 144 -9.53 -1.75 14.32
CA LEU A 144 -10.30 -1.01 15.33
C LEU A 144 -11.13 0.07 14.62
N PRO A 145 -12.27 0.50 15.21
CA PRO A 145 -12.99 1.67 14.74
C PRO A 145 -12.05 2.88 14.63
N ASP A 146 -12.20 3.65 13.54
CA ASP A 146 -11.40 4.85 13.25
C ASP A 146 -9.87 4.65 13.21
N ALA A 147 -9.41 3.42 12.93
CA ALA A 147 -7.99 3.09 12.90
C ALA A 147 -7.48 2.77 11.48
N PHE A 148 -6.23 3.18 11.22
CA PHE A 148 -5.45 2.64 10.12
C PHE A 148 -4.69 1.39 10.55
N ILE A 149 -4.49 0.48 9.61
CA ILE A 149 -3.51 -0.60 9.73
C ILE A 149 -2.26 -0.14 9.01
N PHE A 150 -1.09 -0.26 9.65
CA PHE A 150 0.19 -0.01 9.00
C PHE A 150 1.01 -1.30 8.96
N ASN A 151 1.79 -1.46 7.90
CA ASN A 151 2.80 -2.52 7.82
C ASN A 151 4.10 -1.99 7.23
N ILE A 152 5.19 -2.62 7.65
CA ILE A 152 6.54 -2.42 7.10
C ILE A 152 6.60 -3.16 5.77
N GLY A 153 7.16 -2.50 4.76
CA GLY A 153 7.44 -3.13 3.48
C GLY A 153 8.91 -3.54 3.32
N ASP A 154 9.17 -4.32 2.28
CA ASP A 154 10.44 -4.98 2.00
C ASP A 154 11.60 -3.97 1.87
N VAL A 155 11.33 -2.77 1.32
CA VAL A 155 12.36 -1.73 1.18
C VAL A 155 12.86 -1.28 2.55
N LEU A 156 11.94 -1.03 3.49
CA LEU A 156 12.32 -0.61 4.84
C LEU A 156 12.98 -1.74 5.61
N GLU A 157 12.49 -2.97 5.47
CA GLU A 157 13.11 -4.14 6.09
C GLU A 157 14.58 -4.28 5.66
N VAL A 158 14.86 -4.21 4.35
CA VAL A 158 16.23 -4.28 3.83
C VAL A 158 17.08 -3.11 4.30
N THR A 159 16.56 -1.87 4.30
CA THR A 159 17.30 -0.72 4.82
C THR A 159 17.69 -0.91 6.28
N LEU A 160 16.78 -1.41 7.11
CA LEU A 160 17.06 -1.66 8.52
C LEU A 160 18.09 -2.78 8.70
N VAL A 161 17.98 -3.89 7.96
CA VAL A 161 18.96 -4.98 8.02
C VAL A 161 20.35 -4.52 7.61
N ILE A 162 20.47 -3.73 6.53
CA ILE A 162 21.74 -3.17 6.07
C ILE A 162 22.33 -2.26 7.16
N PHE A 163 21.52 -1.37 7.72
CA PHE A 163 21.96 -0.46 8.78
C PHE A 163 22.53 -1.22 9.98
N TYR A 164 21.83 -2.24 10.47
CA TYR A 164 22.30 -3.07 11.59
C TYR A 164 23.47 -3.99 11.25
N SER A 165 23.68 -4.32 9.98
CA SER A 165 24.83 -5.13 9.55
C SER A 165 26.11 -4.30 9.38
N LEU A 166 25.98 -2.97 9.25
CA LEU A 166 27.09 -2.03 9.12
C LEU A 166 27.56 -1.44 10.47
N LEU A 167 26.81 -1.67 11.55
CA LEU A 167 27.18 -1.37 12.93
C LEU A 167 27.94 -2.53 13.59
#